data_AF-A0A2V9P9K8-F1
#
_entry.id   AF-A0A2V9P9K8-F1
#
_cell.length_a   1.000
_cell.length_b   1.000
_cell.length_c   1.000
_cell.angle_alpha   90.00
_cell.angle_beta   90.00
_cell.angle_gamma   90.00
#
_symmetry.space_group_name_H-M   'P 1'
#
loop_
_entity.id
_entity.type
_entity.pdbx_description
1 polymer ?
#
loop_
_entity_poly.entity_id
_entity_poly.type
_entity_poly.pdbx_seq_one_letter_code
_entity_poly.pdbx_strand_id
1 'polypeptide(L)'
;MLEGFQYVDNVITLRRSGTSSRAQVARQIRATHYDVAYNLHGGTTATLLTRASGAKHRVGYASYQFARLHNHLSPSAAALWGREKTHSVEQQLALLGWTGVPVTDRPPTQLAVTEQAAASIAERLSTAGVDETTTFAVVHPAAAFETKQWATEKFARVAEDLS
;
A
#
# COMPACT_ATOMS: atom_id res chain seq x y z
N MET A 1 -5.81 -6.98 0.56
CA MET A 1 -4.42 -6.73 1.02
C MET A 1 -4.39 -6.12 2.41
N LEU A 2 -5.21 -5.11 2.74
CA LEU A 2 -5.26 -4.53 4.10
C LEU A 2 -6.22 -5.26 5.06
N GLU A 3 -7.02 -6.19 4.54
CA GLU A 3 -7.97 -6.97 5.33
C GLU A 3 -7.21 -7.94 6.26
N GLY A 4 -7.65 -8.02 7.52
CA GLY A 4 -7.00 -8.81 8.56
C GLY A 4 -5.80 -8.13 9.24
N PHE A 5 -5.46 -6.89 8.87
CA PHE A 5 -4.37 -6.16 9.53
C PHE A 5 -4.85 -5.58 10.86
N GLN A 6 -4.17 -5.89 11.96
CA GLN A 6 -4.59 -5.51 13.32
C GLN A 6 -4.73 -4.00 13.57
N TYR A 7 -4.07 -3.16 12.77
CA TYR A 7 -4.11 -1.70 12.89
C TYR A 7 -5.07 -1.02 11.91
N VAL A 8 -5.94 -1.79 11.24
CA VAL A 8 -6.90 -1.28 10.26
C VAL A 8 -8.31 -1.67 10.67
N ASP A 9 -9.10 -0.70 11.11
CA ASP A 9 -10.51 -0.93 11.46
C ASP A 9 -11.43 -0.94 10.23
N ASN A 10 -11.11 -0.13 9.21
CA ASN A 10 -11.98 0.11 8.07
C ASN A 10 -11.20 0.22 6.76
N VAL A 11 -11.62 -0.54 5.74
CA VAL A 11 -11.08 -0.46 4.38
C VAL A 11 -12.15 0.11 3.45
N ILE A 12 -11.90 1.30 2.90
CA ILE A 12 -12.79 1.94 1.92
C ILE A 12 -12.21 1.78 0.53
N THR A 13 -12.93 1.08 -0.35
CA THR A 13 -12.46 0.80 -1.72
C THR A 13 -13.04 1.79 -2.72
N LEU A 14 -12.18 2.38 -3.54
CA LEU A 14 -12.59 3.25 -4.65
C LEU A 14 -12.49 2.49 -5.97
N ARG A 15 -13.64 2.25 -6.61
CA ARG A 15 -13.68 1.71 -7.98
C ARG A 15 -13.28 2.79 -8.99
N ARG A 16 -12.46 2.42 -9.98
CA ARG A 16 -11.95 3.35 -11.01
C ARG A 16 -13.05 3.94 -11.91
N SER A 17 -14.20 3.28 -12.03
CA SER A 17 -15.30 3.69 -12.90
C SER A 17 -16.33 4.58 -12.18
N GLY A 18 -16.35 5.87 -12.53
CA GLY A 18 -17.46 6.79 -12.26
C GLY A 18 -17.19 7.91 -11.25
N THR A 19 -17.68 9.11 -11.55
CA THR A 19 -17.69 10.26 -10.62
C THR A 19 -18.62 10.02 -9.42
N SER A 20 -19.68 9.23 -9.59
CA SER A 20 -20.62 8.84 -8.53
C SER A 20 -19.96 8.03 -7.42
N SER A 21 -19.07 7.09 -7.77
CA SER A 21 -18.34 6.27 -6.79
C SER A 21 -17.41 7.12 -5.93
N ARG A 22 -16.75 8.12 -6.52
CA ARG A 22 -15.90 9.09 -5.80
C ARG A 22 -16.72 9.93 -4.83
N ALA A 23 -17.90 10.40 -5.25
CA ALA A 23 -18.78 11.19 -4.39
C ALA A 23 -19.33 10.37 -3.22
N GLN A 24 -19.62 9.08 -3.43
CA GLN A 24 -20.05 8.16 -2.38
C GLN A 24 -18.93 7.92 -1.37
N VAL A 25 -17.72 7.61 -1.84
CA VAL A 25 -16.54 7.43 -0.98
C VAL A 25 -16.23 8.70 -0.19
N ALA A 26 -16.29 9.87 -0.83
CA ALA A 26 -16.09 11.15 -0.15
C ALA A 26 -17.12 11.39 0.98
N ARG A 27 -18.39 11.07 0.74
CA ARG A 27 -19.45 11.14 1.76
C ARG A 27 -19.21 10.16 2.90
N GLN A 28 -18.83 8.92 2.58
CA GLN A 28 -18.52 7.89 3.56
C GLN A 28 -17.36 8.32 4.47
N ILE A 29 -16.23 8.75 3.91
CA ILE A 29 -15.07 9.20 4.69
C ILE A 29 -15.44 10.39 5.57
N ARG A 30 -16.22 11.35 5.05
CA ARG A 30 -16.65 12.52 5.82
C ARG A 30 -17.54 12.16 7.00
N ALA A 31 -18.45 11.20 6.82
CA ALA A 31 -19.35 10.74 7.87
C ALA A 31 -18.63 10.01 9.01
N THR A 32 -17.40 9.52 8.78
CA THR A 32 -16.59 8.88 9.84
C THR A 32 -15.93 9.89 10.79
N HIS A 33 -15.89 11.18 10.44
CA HIS A 33 -15.34 12.24 11.30
C HIS A 33 -13.89 12.01 11.77
N TYR A 34 -13.00 11.56 10.87
CA TYR A 34 -11.57 11.41 11.20
C TYR A 34 -10.93 12.73 11.66
N ASP A 35 -10.13 12.70 12.72
CA ASP A 35 -9.39 13.87 13.20
C ASP A 35 -8.21 14.23 12.29
N VAL A 36 -7.54 13.20 11.76
CA VAL A 36 -6.31 13.32 10.98
C VAL A 36 -6.41 12.49 9.69
N ALA A 37 -5.99 13.07 8.56
CA ALA A 37 -5.90 12.40 7.28
C ALA A 37 -4.50 12.59 6.67
N TYR A 38 -3.77 11.48 6.50
CA TYR A 38 -2.47 11.45 5.83
C TYR A 38 -2.63 11.12 4.34
N ASN A 39 -2.10 11.97 3.47
CA ASN A 39 -1.99 11.67 2.04
C ASN A 39 -0.61 11.07 1.74
N LEU A 40 -0.55 9.74 1.66
CA LEU A 40 0.71 9.00 1.45
C LEU A 40 1.10 8.84 -0.03
N HIS A 41 0.28 9.32 -0.98
CA HIS A 41 0.49 9.12 -2.42
C HIS A 41 0.77 10.43 -3.17
N GLY A 42 0.09 11.53 -2.83
CA GLY A 42 0.27 12.83 -3.48
C GLY A 42 -0.44 13.01 -4.82
N GLY A 43 -1.12 11.98 -5.34
CA GLY A 43 -1.94 12.08 -6.55
C GLY A 43 -3.18 12.98 -6.36
N THR A 44 -3.75 13.45 -7.48
CA THR A 44 -4.94 14.31 -7.49
C THR A 44 -6.11 13.70 -6.72
N THR A 45 -6.44 12.44 -7.00
CA THR A 45 -7.55 11.74 -6.33
C THR A 45 -7.33 11.64 -4.81
N ALA A 46 -6.12 11.26 -4.37
CA ALA A 46 -5.80 11.17 -2.95
C ALA A 46 -5.94 12.55 -2.28
N THR A 47 -5.42 13.60 -2.91
CA THR A 47 -5.49 14.97 -2.38
C THR A 47 -6.93 15.47 -2.26
N LEU A 48 -7.77 15.21 -3.26
CA LEU A 48 -9.20 15.57 -3.22
C LEU A 48 -9.96 14.80 -2.13
N LEU A 49 -9.69 13.50 -1.96
CA LEU A 49 -10.31 12.69 -0.91
C LEU A 49 -9.84 13.10 0.48
N THR A 50 -8.55 13.39 0.66
CA THR A 50 -8.02 13.96 1.91
C THR A 50 -8.72 15.27 2.25
N ARG A 51 -8.95 16.17 1.30
CA ARG A 51 -9.74 17.38 1.51
C ARG A 51 -11.22 17.09 1.80
N ALA A 52 -11.78 16.12 1.11
CA ALA A 52 -13.19 15.75 1.24
C ALA A 52 -13.50 15.07 2.58
N SER A 53 -12.51 14.40 3.20
CA SER A 53 -12.65 13.80 4.53
C SER A 53 -13.17 14.78 5.59
N GLY A 54 -12.89 16.08 5.44
CA GLY A 54 -13.25 17.07 6.45
C GLY A 54 -12.37 17.01 7.70
N ALA A 55 -11.34 16.16 7.73
CA ALA A 55 -10.44 16.04 8.87
C ALA A 55 -9.81 17.39 9.25
N LYS A 56 -9.69 17.62 10.57
CA LYS A 56 -9.10 18.84 11.14
C LYS A 56 -7.64 18.96 10.73
N HIS A 57 -6.90 17.86 10.75
CA HIS A 57 -5.50 17.79 10.36
C HIS A 57 -5.38 17.01 9.05
N ARG A 58 -4.98 17.69 7.97
CA ARG A 58 -4.76 17.09 6.65
C ARG A 58 -3.29 17.25 6.31
N VAL A 59 -2.58 16.13 6.30
CA VAL A 59 -1.12 16.07 6.23
C VAL A 59 -0.71 15.59 4.85
N GLY A 60 0.24 16.29 4.23
CA GLY A 60 0.84 15.90 2.96
C GLY A 60 2.14 16.66 2.70
N TYR A 61 2.86 16.27 1.66
CA TYR A 61 4.09 16.97 1.28
C TYR A 61 3.80 18.33 0.62
N ALA A 62 4.64 19.31 0.91
CA ALA A 62 4.61 20.62 0.27
C ALA A 62 4.86 20.56 -1.25
N SER A 63 5.54 19.51 -1.73
CA SER A 63 5.84 19.29 -3.15
C SER A 63 4.66 18.71 -3.95
N TYR A 64 3.55 18.35 -3.31
CA TYR A 64 2.39 17.82 -4.02
C TYR A 64 1.72 18.88 -4.91
N GLN A 65 1.25 18.47 -6.10
CA GLN A 65 0.65 19.36 -7.10
C GLN A 65 -0.51 20.21 -6.56
N PHE A 66 -1.28 19.68 -5.59
CA PHE A 66 -2.40 20.37 -4.93
C PHE A 66 -2.17 20.52 -3.42
N ALA A 67 -0.92 20.80 -3.01
CA ALA A 67 -0.51 20.89 -1.61
C ALA A 67 -1.47 21.73 -0.75
N ARG A 68 -1.94 22.89 -1.24
CA ARG A 68 -2.86 23.80 -0.52
C ARG A 68 -4.18 23.18 -0.04
N LEU A 69 -4.57 22.00 -0.52
CA LEU A 69 -5.75 21.29 -0.02
C LEU A 69 -5.49 20.57 1.32
N HIS A 70 -4.21 20.40 1.70
CA HIS A 70 -3.74 20.04 3.02
C HIS A 70 -3.54 21.31 3.86
N ASN A 71 -3.58 21.19 5.19
CA ASN A 71 -3.26 22.30 6.10
C ASN A 71 -2.01 22.04 6.96
N HIS A 72 -1.44 20.85 6.87
CA HIS A 72 -0.12 20.50 7.40
C HIS A 72 0.77 20.07 6.24
N LEU A 73 1.74 20.93 5.89
CA LEU A 73 2.61 20.76 4.73
C LEU A 73 4.02 20.36 5.17
N SER A 74 4.33 19.09 5.01
CA SER A 74 5.64 18.53 5.34
C SER A 74 6.71 18.94 4.32
N PRO A 75 7.96 19.20 4.75
CA PRO A 75 9.13 19.14 3.88
C PRO A 75 9.24 17.75 3.23
N SER A 76 10.04 17.63 2.17
CA SER A 76 10.25 16.34 1.50
C SER A 76 10.83 15.29 2.44
N ALA A 77 10.54 14.01 2.18
CA ALA A 77 11.15 12.91 2.91
C ALA A 77 12.68 12.99 2.92
N ALA A 78 13.27 13.41 1.79
CA ALA A 78 14.71 13.59 1.65
C ALA A 78 15.28 14.61 2.65
N ALA A 79 14.59 15.75 2.82
CA ALA A 79 14.98 16.78 3.79
C ALA A 79 14.81 16.27 5.24
N LEU A 80 13.72 15.59 5.53
CA LEU A 80 13.45 15.06 6.88
C LEU A 80 14.45 13.97 7.30
N TRP A 81 14.87 13.13 6.36
CA TRP A 81 15.86 12.07 6.60
C TRP A 81 17.31 12.51 6.38
N GLY A 82 17.55 13.74 5.91
CA GLY A 82 18.90 14.24 5.61
C GLY A 82 19.63 13.46 4.49
N ARG A 83 18.90 12.90 3.51
CA ARG A 83 19.46 12.10 2.41
C ARG A 83 18.71 12.31 1.11
N GLU A 84 19.42 12.31 -0.01
CA GLU A 84 18.80 12.56 -1.33
C GLU A 84 17.85 11.44 -1.78
N LYS A 85 18.18 10.18 -1.47
CA LYS A 85 17.40 9.01 -1.89
C LYS A 85 16.70 8.40 -0.69
N THR A 86 15.39 8.22 -0.81
CA THR A 86 14.54 7.58 0.20
C THR A 86 13.71 6.50 -0.45
N HIS A 87 13.66 5.33 0.18
CA HIS A 87 12.79 4.24 -0.24
C HIS A 87 11.32 4.64 -0.06
N SER A 88 10.40 4.08 -0.84
CA SER A 88 8.97 4.44 -0.78
C SER A 88 8.36 4.28 0.61
N VAL A 89 8.76 3.24 1.37
CA VAL A 89 8.36 3.05 2.77
C VAL A 89 8.83 4.21 3.65
N GLU A 90 10.06 4.66 3.46
CA GLU A 90 10.65 5.76 4.23
C GLU A 90 10.01 7.10 3.88
N GLN A 91 9.56 7.27 2.63
CA GLN A 91 8.75 8.41 2.23
C GLN A 91 7.39 8.42 2.92
N GLN A 92 6.78 7.27 3.19
CA GLN A 92 5.52 7.24 3.93
C GLN A 92 5.76 7.51 5.42
N LEU A 93 6.76 6.85 6.02
CA LEU A 93 7.12 7.04 7.42
C LEU A 93 7.55 8.47 7.76
N ALA A 94 8.21 9.20 6.84
CA ALA A 94 8.63 10.57 7.12
C ALA A 94 7.44 11.51 7.43
N LEU A 95 6.27 11.30 6.80
CA LEU A 95 5.08 12.11 7.09
C LEU A 95 4.57 11.88 8.52
N LEU A 96 4.60 10.64 8.99
CA LEU A 96 4.24 10.29 10.36
C LEU A 96 5.28 10.82 11.35
N GLY A 97 6.57 10.66 11.02
CA GLY A 97 7.68 11.20 11.80
C GLY A 97 7.59 12.71 12.00
N TRP A 98 7.28 13.43 10.92
CA TRP A 98 7.16 14.90 10.94
C TRP A 98 6.02 15.40 11.82
N THR A 99 4.95 14.62 11.98
CA THR A 99 3.84 14.95 12.88
C THR A 99 4.07 14.50 14.33
N GLY A 100 5.25 13.95 14.64
CA GLY A 100 5.68 13.58 15.99
C GLY A 100 5.52 12.10 16.33
N VAL A 101 5.13 11.25 15.38
CA VAL A 101 5.06 9.80 15.61
C VAL A 101 6.49 9.24 15.58
N PRO A 102 6.94 8.50 16.61
CA PRO A 102 8.24 7.84 16.56
C PRO A 102 8.28 6.82 15.42
N VAL A 103 9.24 6.99 14.50
CA VAL A 103 9.44 6.11 13.32
C VAL A 103 10.89 5.61 13.21
N THR A 104 11.64 5.71 14.30
CA THR A 104 13.08 5.34 14.36
C THR A 104 13.29 3.84 14.25
N ASP A 105 12.33 3.06 14.71
CA ASP A 105 12.30 1.60 14.69
C ASP A 105 12.11 1.02 13.28
N ARG A 106 11.50 1.77 12.36
CA ARG A 106 11.26 1.38 10.95
C ARG A 106 10.74 -0.06 10.87
N PRO A 107 9.53 -0.33 11.38
CA PRO A 107 9.04 -1.69 11.52
C PRO A 107 9.03 -2.42 10.17
N PRO A 108 9.31 -3.73 10.16
CA PRO A 108 9.29 -4.51 8.94
C PRO A 108 7.89 -4.51 8.32
N THR A 109 7.82 -4.53 6.98
CA THR A 109 6.55 -4.69 6.28
C THR A 109 5.92 -6.02 6.64
N GLN A 110 4.63 -6.00 6.96
CA GLN A 110 3.85 -7.18 7.30
C GLN A 110 2.69 -7.32 6.32
N LEU A 111 2.32 -8.57 6.03
CA LEU A 111 1.14 -8.92 5.26
C LEU A 111 0.25 -9.80 6.15
N ALA A 112 -0.98 -9.36 6.40
CA ALA A 112 -1.95 -10.18 7.11
C ALA A 112 -2.42 -11.34 6.23
N VAL A 113 -2.51 -12.53 6.82
CA VAL A 113 -3.11 -13.71 6.20
C VAL A 113 -4.48 -13.91 6.85
N THR A 114 -5.53 -13.82 6.06
CA THR A 114 -6.89 -14.11 6.54
C THR A 114 -7.13 -15.61 6.53
N GLU A 115 -7.99 -16.11 7.43
CA GLU A 115 -8.39 -17.52 7.46
C GLU A 115 -8.97 -17.97 6.11
N GLN A 116 -9.76 -17.11 5.47
CA GLN A 116 -10.31 -17.38 4.14
C GLN A 116 -9.22 -17.52 3.07
N ALA A 117 -8.19 -16.66 3.10
CA ALA A 117 -7.09 -16.75 2.16
C ALA A 117 -6.26 -18.03 2.40
N ALA A 118 -5.99 -18.36 3.67
CA ALA A 118 -5.29 -19.59 4.04
C ALA A 118 -6.06 -20.84 3.57
N ALA A 119 -7.37 -20.91 3.84
CA ALA A 119 -8.23 -22.01 3.41
C ALA A 119 -8.28 -22.14 1.88
N SER A 120 -8.41 -21.03 1.15
CA SER A 120 -8.42 -21.07 -0.33
C SER A 120 -7.10 -21.53 -0.91
N ILE A 121 -5.96 -21.14 -0.32
CA ILE A 121 -4.64 -21.62 -0.75
C ILE A 121 -4.49 -23.11 -0.44
N ALA A 122 -4.88 -23.55 0.76
CA ALA A 122 -4.81 -24.96 1.15
C ALA A 122 -5.64 -25.85 0.20
N GLU A 123 -6.86 -25.44 -0.16
CA GLU A 123 -7.71 -26.15 -1.12
C GLU A 123 -7.06 -26.25 -2.51
N ARG A 124 -6.46 -25.14 -3.01
CA ARG A 124 -5.78 -25.10 -4.30
C ARG A 124 -4.54 -25.98 -4.33
N LEU A 125 -3.75 -25.97 -3.25
CA LEU A 125 -2.55 -26.81 -3.12
C LEU A 125 -2.95 -28.29 -3.06
N SER A 126 -3.94 -28.64 -2.23
CA SER A 126 -4.46 -30.00 -2.15
C SER A 126 -5.00 -30.51 -3.49
N THR A 127 -5.72 -29.67 -4.25
CA THR A 127 -6.22 -30.01 -5.59
C THR A 127 -5.08 -30.26 -6.58
N ALA A 128 -3.96 -29.56 -6.42
CA ALA A 128 -2.74 -29.77 -7.21
C ALA A 128 -1.88 -30.95 -6.72
N GLY A 129 -2.33 -31.70 -5.70
CA GLY A 129 -1.58 -32.81 -5.12
C GLY A 129 -0.40 -32.38 -4.24
N VAL A 130 -0.36 -31.10 -3.82
CA VAL A 130 0.66 -30.58 -2.90
C VAL A 130 0.07 -30.65 -1.48
N ASP A 131 0.65 -31.52 -0.66
CA ASP A 131 0.30 -31.63 0.76
C ASP A 131 1.23 -30.78 1.64
N GLU A 132 0.97 -30.74 2.96
CA GLU A 132 1.78 -29.98 3.92
C GLU A 132 3.23 -30.48 4.05
N THR A 133 3.52 -31.69 3.60
CA THR A 133 4.87 -32.28 3.62
C THR A 133 5.64 -32.03 2.32
N THR A 134 4.94 -31.61 1.27
CA THR A 134 5.50 -31.34 -0.04
C THR A 134 6.24 -30.00 -0.03
N THR A 135 7.55 -30.05 -0.22
CA THR A 135 8.35 -28.83 -0.39
C THR A 135 8.14 -28.30 -1.81
N PHE A 136 7.76 -27.03 -1.93
CA PHE A 136 7.58 -26.37 -3.22
C PHE A 136 8.17 -24.96 -3.22
N ALA A 137 8.47 -24.46 -4.41
CA ALA A 137 8.88 -23.08 -4.65
C ALA A 137 7.81 -22.35 -5.49
N VAL A 138 7.61 -21.07 -5.21
CA VAL A 138 6.69 -20.21 -5.98
C VAL A 138 7.50 -19.36 -6.96
N VAL A 139 7.16 -19.45 -8.24
CA VAL A 139 7.75 -18.62 -9.30
C VAL A 139 6.70 -17.64 -9.82
N HIS A 140 7.04 -16.35 -9.89
CA HIS A 140 6.18 -15.30 -10.45
C HIS A 140 6.82 -14.72 -11.72
N PRO A 141 6.71 -15.40 -12.88
CA PRO A 141 7.45 -15.05 -14.09
C PRO A 141 6.93 -13.79 -14.80
N ALA A 142 5.68 -13.41 -14.52
CA ALA A 142 5.06 -12.25 -15.14
C ALA A 142 5.48 -10.94 -14.44
N ALA A 143 5.74 -9.92 -15.25
CA ALA A 143 5.93 -8.54 -14.79
C ALA A 143 5.12 -7.58 -15.67
N ALA A 144 4.72 -6.45 -15.12
CA ALA A 144 3.90 -5.46 -15.83
C ALA A 144 4.59 -4.84 -17.06
N PHE A 145 5.92 -4.95 -17.17
CA PHE A 145 6.69 -4.52 -18.32
C PHE A 145 7.53 -5.69 -18.82
N GLU A 146 7.51 -5.95 -20.13
CA GLU A 146 8.27 -7.03 -20.77
C GLU A 146 9.77 -6.91 -20.47
N THR A 147 10.30 -5.69 -20.42
CA THR A 147 11.72 -5.43 -20.09
C THR A 147 12.12 -5.80 -18.66
N LYS A 148 11.15 -6.08 -17.79
CA LYS A 148 11.36 -6.55 -16.42
C LYS A 148 11.07 -8.05 -16.27
N GLN A 149 10.73 -8.74 -17.35
CA GLN A 149 10.55 -10.19 -17.36
C GLN A 149 11.88 -10.85 -17.64
N TRP A 150 12.15 -11.93 -16.89
CA TRP A 150 13.27 -12.79 -17.22
C TRP A 150 12.85 -13.74 -18.35
N ALA A 151 13.80 -14.13 -19.20
CA ALA A 151 13.51 -15.01 -20.32
C ALA A 151 12.93 -16.34 -19.84
N THR A 152 11.88 -16.81 -20.51
CA THR A 152 11.15 -18.03 -20.17
C THR A 152 12.07 -19.25 -20.07
N GLU A 153 13.04 -19.36 -20.98
CA GLU A 153 14.01 -20.47 -21.02
C GLU A 153 14.87 -20.51 -19.76
N LYS A 154 15.15 -19.34 -19.16
CA LYS A 154 15.93 -19.27 -17.93
C LYS A 154 15.10 -19.66 -16.70
N PHE A 155 13.82 -19.30 -16.67
CA PHE A 155 12.89 -19.82 -15.65
C PHE A 155 12.76 -21.35 -15.74
N ALA A 156 12.63 -21.89 -16.95
CA ALA A 156 12.57 -23.34 -17.18
C ALA A 156 13.82 -24.04 -16.63
N ARG A 157 15.02 -23.52 -16.95
CA ARG A 157 16.28 -24.08 -16.45
C ARG A 157 16.36 -24.09 -14.93
N VAL A 158 15.92 -23.02 -14.24
CA VAL A 158 15.90 -23.00 -12.77
C VAL A 158 14.89 -24.00 -12.21
N ALA A 159 13.73 -24.17 -12.86
CA ALA A 159 12.76 -25.16 -12.43
C ALA A 159 13.29 -26.60 -12.58
N GLU A 160 14.04 -26.89 -13.66
CA GLU A 160 14.73 -28.16 -13.86
C GLU A 160 15.79 -28.40 -12.78
N ASP A 161 16.60 -27.39 -12.43
CA ASP A 161 17.64 -27.51 -11.40
C ASP A 161 17.08 -27.72 -9.97
N LEU A 162 15.80 -27.39 -9.73
CA LEU A 162 15.13 -27.49 -8.43
C LEU A 162 14.18 -28.69 -8.31
N SER A 163 13.99 -29.47 -9.38
CA SER A 163 13.12 -30.67 -9.43
C SER A 163 13.89 -31.94 -9.07
#